data_AF-A0A074VMI8-F1
#
_entry.id   AF-A0A074VMI8-F1
#
_cell.length_a   1.000
_cell.length_b   1.000
_cell.length_c   1.000
_cell.angle_alpha   90.00
_cell.angle_beta   90.00
_cell.angle_gamma   90.00
#
_symmetry.space_group_name_H-M   'P 1'
#
loop_
_entity.id
_entity.type
_entity.pdbx_description
1 polymer ?
#
loop_
_entity_poly.entity_id
_entity_poly.type
_entity_poly.pdbx_seq_one_letter_code
_entity_poly.pdbx_strand_id
1 'polypeptide(L)'
;MQTPRLLFRASTLVTKPATLSFSRTFASSSSLKERVSDLIKHDHNELRTYKDNILNAKDDDERVRWQNQFTWELARHSIAEELVVYPAMEKNCPGGESVADKDRAEHRKVKELLNEFQKLKPDVEDFEPTLRALWKELDKHIKEEEAHDLPLLEKHTPADESAGLAKSFDNTKMFTPTRSHPAAPDNGGLFETAAALMSAPLDRLGDMFRKYPRDPLIVLDVWREEPLLIQASVSAERITGCRDNAPDF
;
A
#
# COMPACT_ATOMS: atom_id res chain seq x y z
N MET A 1 -88.96 -46.79 25.08
CA MET A 1 -88.15 -46.07 24.07
C MET A 1 -86.73 -45.97 24.60
N GLN A 2 -85.85 -46.87 24.15
CA GLN A 2 -84.44 -46.93 24.53
C GLN A 2 -83.61 -46.13 23.53
N THR A 3 -82.75 -45.24 24.04
CA THR A 3 -81.83 -44.40 23.25
C THR A 3 -80.55 -45.18 22.90
N PRO A 4 -80.03 -45.07 21.67
CA PRO A 4 -78.81 -45.79 21.28
C PRO A 4 -77.52 -45.04 21.67
N ARG A 5 -76.51 -45.86 21.98
CA ARG A 5 -75.12 -45.51 22.29
C ARG A 5 -74.41 -44.79 21.13
N LEU A 6 -73.62 -43.77 21.47
CA LEU A 6 -72.58 -43.21 20.60
C LEU A 6 -71.20 -43.63 21.15
N LEU A 7 -70.47 -44.41 20.35
CA LEU A 7 -69.07 -44.79 20.58
C LEU A 7 -68.17 -43.70 20.00
N PHE A 8 -67.39 -43.01 20.84
CA PHE A 8 -66.30 -42.14 20.39
C PHE A 8 -65.05 -42.98 20.14
N ARG A 9 -64.54 -42.94 18.90
CA ARG A 9 -63.29 -43.58 18.48
C ARG A 9 -62.19 -42.52 18.51
N ALA A 10 -61.25 -42.62 19.44
CA ALA A 10 -60.07 -41.75 19.48
C ALA A 10 -59.04 -42.22 18.45
N SER A 11 -58.77 -41.40 17.43
CA SER A 11 -57.66 -41.58 16.49
C SER A 11 -56.47 -40.76 16.97
N THR A 12 -55.40 -41.44 17.38
CA THR A 12 -54.12 -40.82 17.71
C THR A 12 -53.34 -40.52 16.42
N LEU A 13 -53.15 -39.23 16.11
CA LEU A 13 -52.29 -38.79 15.02
C LEU A 13 -50.82 -38.76 15.51
N VAL A 14 -50.00 -39.65 14.97
CA VAL A 14 -48.54 -39.65 15.13
C VAL A 14 -47.95 -38.72 14.08
N THR A 15 -47.48 -37.54 14.48
CA THR A 15 -46.73 -36.63 13.61
C THR A 15 -45.25 -37.02 13.58
N LYS A 16 -44.73 -37.37 12.40
CA LYS A 16 -43.29 -37.57 12.16
C LYS A 16 -42.59 -36.20 12.04
N PRO A 17 -41.38 -36.03 12.59
CA PRO A 17 -40.64 -34.77 12.44
C PRO A 17 -40.11 -34.65 11.01
N ALA A 18 -40.39 -33.52 10.36
CA ALA A 18 -39.81 -33.17 9.08
C ALA A 18 -38.35 -32.74 9.28
N THR A 19 -37.41 -33.52 8.76
CA THR A 19 -36.00 -33.13 8.71
C THR A 19 -35.82 -32.11 7.58
N LEU A 20 -35.68 -30.84 7.92
CA LEU A 20 -35.26 -29.80 6.98
C LEU A 20 -33.79 -30.03 6.62
N SER A 21 -33.55 -30.50 5.39
CA SER A 21 -32.22 -30.53 4.80
C SER A 21 -31.79 -29.10 4.51
N PHE A 22 -30.91 -28.55 5.35
CA PHE A 22 -30.32 -27.23 5.14
C PHE A 22 -29.18 -27.38 4.13
N SER A 23 -29.48 -27.22 2.85
CA SER A 23 -28.44 -27.06 1.82
C SER A 23 -27.66 -25.78 2.13
N ARG A 24 -26.45 -25.93 2.69
CA ARG A 24 -25.49 -24.82 2.77
C ARG A 24 -25.07 -24.44 1.36
N THR A 25 -25.69 -23.41 0.80
CA THR A 25 -25.09 -22.64 -0.27
C THR A 25 -23.83 -22.00 0.28
N PHE A 26 -22.66 -22.52 -0.09
CA PHE A 26 -21.41 -21.82 0.09
C PHE A 26 -21.42 -20.61 -0.85
N ALA A 27 -21.92 -19.48 -0.36
CA ALA A 27 -21.57 -18.20 -0.95
C ALA A 27 -20.06 -18.04 -0.80
N SER A 28 -19.33 -17.99 -1.92
CA SER A 28 -17.90 -17.71 -1.95
C SER A 28 -17.65 -16.38 -1.26
N SER A 29 -17.02 -16.38 -0.09
CA SER A 29 -16.63 -15.19 0.64
C SER A 29 -15.38 -14.55 0.01
N SER A 30 -15.40 -14.28 -1.29
CA SER A 30 -14.29 -13.62 -1.99
C SER A 30 -14.15 -12.13 -1.63
N SER A 31 -14.84 -11.65 -0.59
CA SER A 31 -15.07 -10.21 -0.34
C SER A 31 -14.32 -9.62 0.86
N LEU A 32 -13.17 -10.16 1.27
CA LEU A 32 -12.41 -9.61 2.40
C LEU A 32 -10.89 -9.52 2.20
N LYS A 33 -10.39 -9.70 0.96
CA LYS A 33 -8.97 -9.47 0.67
C LYS A 33 -8.84 -8.15 -0.06
N GLU A 34 -8.07 -7.23 0.53
CA GLU A 34 -7.68 -5.97 -0.10
C GLU A 34 -6.95 -6.26 -1.41
N ARG A 35 -7.40 -5.61 -2.50
CA ARG A 35 -6.86 -5.82 -3.84
C ARG A 35 -5.73 -4.85 -4.12
N VAL A 36 -4.91 -5.16 -5.12
CA VAL A 36 -3.79 -4.27 -5.49
C VAL A 36 -4.29 -2.89 -5.94
N SER A 37 -5.43 -2.83 -6.65
CA SER A 37 -6.04 -1.55 -7.04
C SER A 37 -6.54 -0.72 -5.86
N ASP A 38 -6.90 -1.34 -4.73
CA ASP A 38 -7.33 -0.62 -3.54
C ASP A 38 -6.13 0.10 -2.88
N LEU A 39 -4.98 -0.57 -2.78
CA LEU A 39 -3.75 0.03 -2.23
C LEU A 39 -3.20 1.13 -3.13
N ILE A 40 -3.15 0.94 -4.45
CA ILE A 40 -2.67 1.96 -5.38
C ILE A 40 -3.55 3.22 -5.29
N LYS A 41 -4.88 3.06 -5.27
CA LYS A 41 -5.82 4.18 -5.07
C LYS A 41 -5.68 4.85 -3.71
N HIS A 42 -5.30 4.09 -2.68
CA HIS A 42 -5.00 4.65 -1.38
C HIS A 42 -3.78 5.59 -1.46
N ASP A 43 -2.66 5.12 -2.02
CA ASP A 43 -1.46 5.92 -2.24
C ASP A 43 -1.77 7.19 -3.06
N HIS A 44 -2.56 7.08 -4.13
CA HIS A 44 -2.97 8.24 -4.93
C HIS A 44 -3.71 9.31 -4.11
N ASN A 45 -4.61 8.88 -3.22
CA ASN A 45 -5.34 9.79 -2.35
C ASN A 45 -4.44 10.44 -1.30
N GLU A 46 -3.46 9.72 -0.78
CA GLU A 46 -2.43 10.29 0.07
C GLU A 46 -1.60 11.34 -0.68
N LEU A 47 -1.14 11.04 -1.90
CA LEU A 47 -0.37 11.98 -2.72
C LEU A 47 -1.15 13.26 -3.04
N ARG A 48 -2.46 13.14 -3.34
CA ARG A 48 -3.38 14.30 -3.49
C ARG A 48 -3.37 15.17 -2.23
N THR A 49 -3.54 14.52 -1.08
CA THR A 49 -3.58 15.16 0.24
C THR A 49 -2.25 15.84 0.56
N TYR A 50 -1.12 15.17 0.33
CA TYR A 50 0.21 15.70 0.62
C TYR A 50 0.52 16.91 -0.26
N LYS A 51 0.17 16.86 -1.56
CA LYS A 51 0.27 18.03 -2.45
C LYS A 51 -0.54 19.21 -1.92
N ASP A 52 -1.77 18.97 -1.45
CA ASP A 52 -2.61 20.04 -0.90
C ASP A 52 -2.02 20.61 0.39
N ASN A 53 -1.45 19.76 1.23
CA ASN A 53 -0.79 20.19 2.45
C ASN A 53 0.48 21.01 2.17
N ILE A 54 1.23 20.73 1.09
CA ILE A 54 2.37 21.57 0.68
C ILE A 54 1.88 22.96 0.25
N LEU A 55 0.84 23.03 -0.59
CA LEU A 55 0.33 24.29 -1.13
C LEU A 55 -0.34 25.18 -0.06
N ASN A 56 -0.97 24.55 0.93
CA ASN A 56 -1.70 25.26 1.99
C ASN A 56 -0.92 25.38 3.32
N ALA A 57 0.35 24.97 3.34
CA ALA A 57 1.20 25.04 4.52
C ALA A 57 1.36 26.48 5.03
N LYS A 58 1.35 26.65 6.36
CA LYS A 58 1.42 27.96 7.02
C LYS A 58 2.81 28.60 7.04
N ASP A 59 3.84 27.77 6.93
CA ASP A 59 5.25 28.15 7.02
C ASP A 59 6.12 27.16 6.23
N ASP A 60 7.37 27.56 5.98
CA ASP A 60 8.31 26.75 5.18
C ASP A 60 8.71 25.45 5.89
N ASP A 61 8.66 25.40 7.22
CA ASP A 61 8.95 24.18 7.98
C ASP A 61 7.86 23.12 7.77
N GLU A 62 6.60 23.52 7.68
CA GLU A 62 5.47 22.68 7.28
C GLU A 62 5.55 22.26 5.81
N ARG A 63 5.95 23.16 4.91
CA ARG A 63 6.21 22.81 3.50
C ARG A 63 7.30 21.75 3.38
N VAL A 64 8.42 21.89 4.09
CA VAL A 64 9.50 20.88 4.08
C VAL A 64 9.00 19.53 4.57
N ARG A 65 8.20 19.49 5.64
CA ARG A 65 7.63 18.22 6.15
C ARG A 65 6.79 17.52 5.10
N TRP A 66 5.85 18.23 4.49
CA TRP A 66 4.97 17.63 3.49
C TRP A 66 5.67 17.35 2.16
N GLN A 67 6.65 18.16 1.76
CA GLN A 67 7.52 17.87 0.62
C GLN A 67 8.26 16.55 0.83
N ASN A 68 8.82 16.32 2.01
CA ASN A 68 9.51 15.06 2.32
C ASN A 68 8.54 13.88 2.30
N GLN A 69 7.33 14.01 2.86
CA GLN A 69 6.31 12.96 2.83
C GLN A 69 5.86 12.64 1.40
N PHE A 70 5.53 13.66 0.62
CA PHE A 70 5.14 13.53 -0.79
C PHE A 70 6.24 12.85 -1.62
N THR A 71 7.49 13.28 -1.44
CA THR A 71 8.64 12.70 -2.15
C THR A 71 8.87 11.25 -1.77
N TRP A 72 8.84 10.96 -0.47
CA TRP A 72 9.02 9.62 0.08
C TRP A 72 7.97 8.66 -0.45
N GLU A 73 6.72 9.10 -0.52
CA GLU A 73 5.65 8.24 -0.97
C GLU A 73 5.66 8.04 -2.48
N LEU A 74 5.77 9.11 -3.26
CA LEU A 74 5.78 9.03 -4.71
C LEU A 74 6.94 8.17 -5.25
N ALA A 75 8.14 8.30 -4.68
CA ALA A 75 9.29 7.52 -5.13
C ALA A 75 9.08 6.00 -4.95
N ARG A 76 8.56 5.59 -3.79
CA ARG A 76 8.38 4.18 -3.46
C ARG A 76 7.20 3.58 -4.23
N HIS A 77 6.13 4.34 -4.35
CA HIS A 77 4.94 4.00 -5.13
C HIS A 77 5.32 3.71 -6.58
N SER A 78 5.95 4.65 -7.29
CA SER A 78 6.27 4.47 -8.71
C SER A 78 7.19 3.27 -8.98
N ILE A 79 8.16 3.01 -8.09
CA ILE A 79 9.05 1.84 -8.24
C ILE A 79 8.31 0.54 -7.91
N ALA A 80 7.41 0.53 -6.92
CA ALA A 80 6.63 -0.66 -6.59
C ALA A 80 5.70 -1.06 -7.76
N GLU A 81 5.14 -0.10 -8.49
CA GLU A 81 4.36 -0.39 -9.70
C GLU A 81 5.23 -0.97 -10.81
N GLU A 82 6.40 -0.37 -11.07
CA GLU A 82 7.35 -0.85 -12.08
C GLU A 82 7.83 -2.29 -11.81
N LEU A 83 7.96 -2.69 -10.54
CA LEU A 83 8.47 -4.00 -10.15
C LEU A 83 7.39 -5.07 -9.94
N VAL A 84 6.14 -4.67 -9.66
CA VAL A 84 5.06 -5.60 -9.28
C VAL A 84 3.88 -5.52 -10.24
N VAL A 85 3.36 -4.31 -10.48
CA VAL A 85 2.11 -4.10 -11.19
C VAL A 85 2.31 -4.23 -12.70
N TYR A 86 3.35 -3.62 -13.24
CA TYR A 86 3.60 -3.62 -14.69
C TYR A 86 3.94 -5.02 -15.22
N PRO A 87 4.78 -5.84 -14.54
CA PRO A 87 4.96 -7.24 -14.92
C PRO A 87 3.67 -8.07 -14.83
N ALA A 88 2.79 -7.76 -13.87
CA ALA A 88 1.48 -8.42 -13.77
C ALA A 88 0.55 -8.01 -14.92
N MET A 89 0.55 -6.74 -15.33
CA MET A 89 -0.18 -6.27 -16.50
C MET A 89 0.32 -6.95 -17.78
N GLU A 90 1.62 -6.96 -18.03
CA GLU A 90 2.27 -7.64 -19.16
C GLU A 90 1.87 -9.11 -19.26
N LYS A 91 1.86 -9.80 -18.12
CA LYS A 91 1.56 -11.23 -18.04
C LYS A 91 0.08 -11.54 -18.21
N ASN A 92 -0.80 -10.77 -17.56
CA ASN A 92 -2.21 -11.15 -17.39
C ASN A 92 -3.14 -10.46 -18.39
N CYS A 93 -2.79 -9.27 -18.89
CA CYS A 93 -3.70 -8.42 -19.66
C CYS A 93 -3.45 -8.49 -21.18
N PRO A 94 -4.50 -8.58 -22.01
CA PRO A 94 -4.37 -8.38 -23.45
C PRO A 94 -3.82 -6.98 -23.75
N GLY A 95 -2.68 -6.91 -24.43
CA GLY A 95 -2.00 -5.63 -24.72
C GLY A 95 -1.28 -5.02 -23.50
N GLY A 96 -1.11 -5.77 -22.41
CA GLY A 96 -0.51 -5.28 -21.16
C GLY A 96 0.90 -4.71 -21.31
N GLU A 97 1.71 -5.24 -22.25
CA GLU A 97 3.05 -4.69 -22.55
C GLU A 97 2.98 -3.23 -23.05
N SER A 98 2.04 -2.93 -23.94
CA SER A 98 1.87 -1.55 -24.44
C SER A 98 1.35 -0.59 -23.36
N VAL A 99 0.54 -1.08 -22.43
CA VAL A 99 0.06 -0.30 -21.29
C VAL A 99 1.22 -0.02 -20.34
N ALA A 100 1.94 -1.06 -19.93
CA ALA A 100 3.10 -0.97 -19.06
C ALA A 100 4.22 -0.07 -19.64
N ASP A 101 4.47 -0.13 -20.96
CA ASP A 101 5.47 0.73 -21.61
C ASP A 101 5.06 2.21 -21.64
N LYS A 102 3.77 2.48 -21.84
CA LYS A 102 3.20 3.83 -21.74
C LYS A 102 3.39 4.36 -20.31
N ASP A 103 3.00 3.58 -19.32
CA ASP A 103 3.05 4.00 -17.92
C ASP A 103 4.49 4.20 -17.43
N ARG A 104 5.42 3.33 -17.84
CA ARG A 104 6.87 3.56 -17.65
C ARG A 104 7.34 4.87 -18.27
N ALA A 105 6.82 5.27 -19.42
CA ALA A 105 7.18 6.55 -20.05
C ALA A 105 6.65 7.75 -19.26
N GLU A 106 5.43 7.66 -18.74
CA GLU A 106 4.84 8.69 -17.87
C GLU A 106 5.61 8.78 -16.53
N HIS A 107 5.92 7.64 -15.92
CA HIS A 107 6.76 7.56 -14.71
C HIS A 107 8.15 8.14 -14.89
N ARG A 108 8.80 7.98 -16.05
CA ARG A 108 10.08 8.66 -16.31
C ARG A 108 9.94 10.18 -16.18
N LYS A 109 8.90 10.76 -16.78
CA LYS A 109 8.64 12.21 -16.69
C LYS A 109 8.35 12.66 -15.25
N VAL A 110 7.56 11.89 -14.52
CA VAL A 110 7.26 12.13 -13.09
C VAL A 110 8.53 12.05 -12.25
N LYS A 111 9.38 11.03 -12.44
CA LYS A 111 10.64 10.85 -11.73
C LYS A 111 11.63 11.98 -11.99
N GLU A 112 11.75 12.46 -13.22
CA GLU A 112 12.57 13.63 -13.56
C GLU A 112 12.12 14.87 -12.78
N LEU A 113 10.83 15.21 -12.84
CA LEU A 113 10.25 16.36 -12.14
C LEU A 113 10.33 16.21 -10.62
N LEU A 114 10.17 15.00 -10.10
CA LEU A 114 10.34 14.71 -8.67
C LEU A 114 11.80 14.92 -8.23
N ASN A 115 12.76 14.51 -9.04
CA ASN A 115 14.18 14.71 -8.77
C ASN A 115 14.58 16.20 -8.79
N GLU A 116 13.91 17.03 -9.59
CA GLU A 116 14.03 18.49 -9.52
C GLU A 116 13.38 19.04 -8.24
N PHE A 117 12.10 18.73 -8.03
CA PHE A 117 11.31 19.23 -6.90
C PHE A 117 11.92 18.90 -5.54
N GLN A 118 12.41 17.68 -5.36
CA GLN A 118 12.95 17.20 -4.07
C GLN A 118 14.23 17.92 -3.61
N LYS A 119 14.87 18.70 -4.50
CA LYS A 119 16.08 19.49 -4.23
C LYS A 119 15.77 20.95 -3.92
N LEU A 120 14.56 21.41 -4.22
CA LEU A 120 14.15 22.80 -4.00
C LEU A 120 13.82 23.03 -2.53
N LYS A 121 14.16 24.24 -2.06
CA LYS A 121 13.71 24.73 -0.75
C LYS A 121 12.41 25.53 -0.92
N PRO A 122 11.51 25.55 0.07
CA PRO A 122 10.23 26.25 -0.08
C PRO A 122 10.28 27.76 -0.30
N ASP A 123 11.42 28.40 -0.01
CA ASP A 123 11.64 29.85 -0.13
C ASP A 123 12.10 30.30 -1.53
N VAL A 124 12.34 29.37 -2.46
CA VAL A 124 12.74 29.71 -3.84
C VAL A 124 11.52 29.85 -4.74
N GLU A 125 11.60 30.77 -5.71
CA GLU A 125 10.50 31.10 -6.64
C GLU A 125 10.00 29.88 -7.43
N ASP A 126 10.90 28.96 -7.78
CA ASP A 126 10.59 27.77 -8.57
C ASP A 126 9.89 26.65 -7.79
N PHE A 127 9.82 26.71 -6.46
CA PHE A 127 9.30 25.61 -5.63
C PHE A 127 7.86 25.20 -6.01
N GLU A 128 6.94 26.16 -6.02
CA GLU A 128 5.54 25.91 -6.35
C GLU A 128 5.32 25.61 -7.85
N PRO A 129 5.92 26.36 -8.81
CA PRO A 129 5.87 26.02 -10.22
C PRO A 129 6.32 24.57 -10.52
N THR A 130 7.43 24.11 -9.94
CA THR A 130 7.91 22.73 -10.14
C THR A 130 6.94 21.71 -9.54
N LEU A 131 6.40 21.95 -8.34
CA LEU A 131 5.37 21.08 -7.75
C LEU A 131 4.12 20.98 -8.65
N ARG A 132 3.66 22.10 -9.21
CA ARG A 132 2.49 22.12 -10.10
C ARG A 132 2.74 21.39 -11.41
N ALA A 133 3.93 21.52 -11.98
CA ALA A 133 4.34 20.79 -13.18
C ALA A 133 4.40 19.28 -12.91
N LEU A 134 5.04 18.88 -11.80
CA LEU A 134 5.07 17.50 -11.33
C LEU A 134 3.66 16.93 -11.13
N TRP A 135 2.82 17.66 -10.39
CA TRP A 135 1.46 17.22 -10.10
C TRP A 135 0.61 17.07 -11.37
N LYS A 136 0.80 17.93 -12.37
CA LYS A 136 0.06 17.84 -13.64
C LYS A 136 0.33 16.51 -14.36
N GLU A 137 1.59 16.10 -14.46
CA GLU A 137 1.95 14.84 -15.11
C GLU A 137 1.49 13.64 -14.27
N LEU A 138 1.67 13.70 -12.96
CA LEU A 138 1.22 12.65 -12.03
C LEU A 138 -0.32 12.49 -12.02
N ASP A 139 -1.08 13.59 -11.95
CA ASP A 139 -2.55 13.54 -11.94
C ASP A 139 -3.13 13.01 -13.25
N LYS A 140 -2.45 13.26 -14.39
CA LYS A 140 -2.80 12.63 -15.67
C LYS A 140 -2.62 11.12 -15.59
N HIS A 141 -1.45 10.66 -15.15
CA HIS A 141 -1.12 9.24 -15.00
C HIS A 141 -2.14 8.54 -14.07
N ILE A 142 -2.32 9.06 -12.86
CA ILE A 142 -3.26 8.54 -11.87
C ILE A 142 -4.69 8.40 -12.44
N LYS A 143 -5.17 9.40 -13.19
CA LYS A 143 -6.53 9.36 -13.77
C LYS A 143 -6.67 8.29 -14.83
N GLU A 144 -5.67 8.12 -15.67
CA GLU A 144 -5.66 7.09 -16.71
C GLU A 144 -5.61 5.70 -16.07
N GLU A 145 -4.72 5.51 -15.10
CA GLU A 145 -4.56 4.25 -14.38
C GLU A 145 -5.82 3.86 -13.59
N GLU A 146 -6.39 4.77 -12.79
CA GLU A 146 -7.59 4.49 -12.00
C GLU A 146 -8.83 4.18 -12.87
N ALA A 147 -8.90 4.78 -14.06
CA ALA A 147 -10.03 4.64 -14.98
C ALA A 147 -9.91 3.46 -15.94
N HIS A 148 -8.68 3.06 -16.29
CA HIS A 148 -8.42 2.09 -17.36
C HIS A 148 -7.54 0.92 -16.90
N ASP A 149 -6.35 1.20 -16.39
CA ASP A 149 -5.32 0.16 -16.22
C ASP A 149 -5.60 -0.73 -15.01
N LEU A 150 -5.99 -0.15 -13.87
CA LEU A 150 -6.40 -0.94 -12.70
C LEU A 150 -7.67 -1.76 -12.98
N PRO A 151 -8.76 -1.22 -13.55
CA PRO A 151 -9.89 -2.04 -13.96
C PRO A 151 -9.52 -3.16 -14.93
N LEU A 152 -8.60 -2.90 -15.88
CA LEU A 152 -8.11 -3.90 -16.82
C LEU A 152 -7.37 -5.03 -16.11
N LEU A 153 -6.46 -4.70 -15.19
CA LEU A 153 -5.70 -5.65 -14.38
C LEU A 153 -6.63 -6.51 -13.54
N GLU A 154 -7.57 -5.89 -12.83
CA GLU A 154 -8.49 -6.60 -11.93
C GLU A 154 -9.49 -7.47 -12.67
N LYS A 155 -9.83 -7.12 -13.91
CA LYS A 155 -10.65 -7.97 -14.80
C LYS A 155 -9.93 -9.25 -15.22
N HIS A 156 -8.61 -9.20 -15.40
CA HIS A 156 -7.80 -10.33 -15.87
C HIS A 156 -6.99 -11.03 -14.77
N THR A 157 -7.12 -10.58 -13.52
CA THR A 157 -6.42 -11.14 -12.37
C THR A 157 -7.41 -11.66 -11.32
N PRO A 158 -7.41 -12.97 -11.00
CA PRO A 158 -8.26 -13.52 -9.95
C PRO A 158 -8.06 -12.82 -8.61
N ALA A 159 -9.11 -12.73 -7.78
CA ALA A 159 -9.07 -11.98 -6.53
C ALA A 159 -7.94 -12.40 -5.57
N ASP A 160 -7.62 -13.70 -5.49
CA ASP A 160 -6.53 -14.19 -4.66
C ASP A 160 -5.14 -13.79 -5.19
N GLU A 161 -4.96 -13.75 -6.52
CA GLU A 161 -3.72 -13.27 -7.14
C GLU A 161 -3.58 -11.76 -6.96
N SER A 162 -4.67 -10.99 -7.12
CA SER A 162 -4.68 -9.54 -6.87
C SER A 162 -4.33 -9.20 -5.41
N ALA A 163 -4.83 -9.95 -4.44
CA ALA A 163 -4.42 -9.81 -3.05
C ALA A 163 -2.94 -10.16 -2.81
N GLY A 164 -2.40 -11.12 -3.56
CA GLY A 164 -0.97 -11.43 -3.56
C GLY A 164 -0.11 -10.31 -4.15
N LEU A 165 -0.60 -9.66 -5.21
CA LEU A 165 0.02 -8.47 -5.79
C LEU A 165 -0.02 -7.30 -4.80
N ALA A 166 -1.15 -7.09 -4.11
CA ALA A 166 -1.27 -6.07 -3.06
C ALA A 166 -0.18 -6.22 -1.99
N LYS A 167 -0.01 -7.45 -1.47
CA LYS A 167 1.05 -7.75 -0.49
C LYS A 167 2.46 -7.55 -1.08
N SER A 168 2.67 -7.91 -2.34
CA SER A 168 3.98 -7.77 -2.99
C SER A 168 4.32 -6.30 -3.23
N PHE A 169 3.34 -5.50 -3.65
CA PHE A 169 3.43 -4.06 -3.85
C PHE A 169 3.82 -3.37 -2.54
N ASP A 170 3.08 -3.61 -1.46
CA ASP A 170 3.35 -3.04 -0.14
C ASP A 170 4.74 -3.42 0.40
N ASN A 171 5.11 -4.70 0.34
CA ASN A 171 6.44 -5.15 0.76
C ASN A 171 7.56 -4.54 -0.10
N THR A 172 7.32 -4.32 -1.39
CA THR A 172 8.32 -3.73 -2.29
C THR A 172 8.63 -2.30 -1.85
N LYS A 173 7.64 -1.50 -1.45
CA LYS A 173 7.82 -0.13 -0.91
C LYS A 173 8.76 -0.06 0.30
N MET A 174 9.05 -1.18 0.96
CA MET A 174 9.99 -1.23 2.09
C MET A 174 11.45 -1.24 1.67
N PHE A 175 11.74 -1.72 0.46
CA PHE A 175 13.11 -1.87 -0.04
C PHE A 175 13.43 -0.94 -1.21
N THR A 176 12.47 -0.12 -1.63
CA THR A 176 12.68 0.87 -2.68
C THR A 176 13.29 2.18 -2.14
N PRO A 177 13.98 2.93 -3.01
CA PRO A 177 14.43 4.28 -2.74
C PRO A 177 13.29 5.17 -2.28
N THR A 178 13.61 6.07 -1.37
CA THR A 178 12.65 7.05 -0.85
C THR A 178 12.76 8.40 -1.54
N ARG A 179 13.65 8.49 -2.53
CA ARG A 179 13.86 9.66 -3.39
C ARG A 179 13.93 9.22 -4.84
N SER A 180 13.67 10.17 -5.73
CA SER A 180 13.85 9.94 -7.16
C SER A 180 15.32 10.03 -7.54
N HIS A 181 15.80 9.01 -8.25
CA HIS A 181 17.18 8.93 -8.78
C HIS A 181 17.16 8.46 -10.24
N PRO A 182 16.76 9.32 -11.20
CA PRO A 182 16.66 8.96 -12.62
C PRO A 182 18.04 8.77 -13.31
N ALA A 183 19.09 8.43 -12.54
CA ALA A 183 20.47 8.38 -13.01
C ALA A 183 20.78 7.08 -13.78
N ALA A 184 20.21 6.93 -14.99
CA ALA A 184 20.75 6.04 -16.00
C ALA A 184 20.43 6.51 -17.43
N PRO A 185 21.34 6.34 -18.42
CA PRO A 185 21.06 6.60 -19.82
C PRO A 185 20.00 5.64 -20.38
N ASP A 186 19.29 6.15 -21.38
CA ASP A 186 18.03 5.76 -22.04
C ASP A 186 17.92 4.29 -22.57
N ASN A 187 18.10 3.28 -21.71
CA ASN A 187 18.25 1.88 -22.14
C ASN A 187 17.10 0.93 -21.72
N GLY A 188 15.99 1.43 -21.18
CA GLY A 188 14.82 0.64 -20.79
C GLY A 188 14.58 0.61 -19.26
N GLY A 189 13.30 0.65 -18.88
CA GLY A 189 12.84 0.96 -17.53
C GLY A 189 13.49 0.15 -16.41
N LEU A 190 13.73 -1.16 -16.61
CA LEU A 190 14.32 -2.02 -15.59
C LEU A 190 15.76 -1.64 -15.17
N PHE A 191 16.57 -1.09 -16.08
CA PHE A 191 17.94 -0.69 -15.73
C PHE A 191 17.94 0.59 -14.87
N GLU A 192 17.03 1.51 -15.15
CA GLU A 192 16.81 2.70 -14.34
C GLU A 192 16.31 2.32 -12.93
N THR A 193 15.31 1.42 -12.86
CA THR A 193 14.81 0.92 -11.57
C THR A 193 15.92 0.24 -10.76
N ALA A 194 16.78 -0.57 -11.40
CA ALA A 194 17.90 -1.22 -10.72
C ALA A 194 18.95 -0.23 -10.21
N ALA A 195 19.28 0.80 -11.00
CA ALA A 195 20.19 1.86 -10.58
C ALA A 195 19.60 2.65 -9.39
N ALA A 196 18.30 2.94 -9.44
CA ALA A 196 17.59 3.58 -8.33
C ALA A 196 17.67 2.70 -7.08
N LEU A 197 17.36 1.40 -7.14
CA LEU A 197 17.43 0.50 -5.97
C LEU A 197 18.78 0.54 -5.22
N MET A 198 19.89 0.82 -5.91
CA MET A 198 21.21 0.95 -5.26
C MET A 198 21.33 2.18 -4.35
N SER A 199 20.49 3.21 -4.52
CA SER A 199 20.47 4.38 -3.65
C SER A 199 19.63 4.19 -2.38
N ALA A 200 18.79 3.15 -2.32
CA ALA A 200 17.84 2.96 -1.21
C ALA A 200 18.50 3.01 0.20
N PRO A 201 19.67 2.37 0.45
CA PRO A 201 20.33 2.48 1.75
C PRO A 201 20.79 3.90 2.10
N LEU A 202 21.27 4.67 1.10
CA LEU A 202 21.72 6.05 1.31
C LEU A 202 20.54 6.99 1.58
N ASP A 203 19.44 6.77 0.87
CA ASP A 203 18.19 7.49 1.07
C ASP A 203 17.64 7.33 2.48
N ARG A 204 17.58 6.08 2.97
CA ARG A 204 17.13 5.75 4.33
C ARG A 204 17.98 6.44 5.40
N LEU A 205 19.31 6.50 5.22
CA LEU A 205 20.19 7.24 6.13
C LEU A 205 19.87 8.76 6.09
N GLY A 206 19.63 9.31 4.92
CA GLY A 206 19.22 10.71 4.76
C GLY A 206 17.88 11.02 5.43
N ASP A 207 16.93 10.09 5.38
CA ASP A 207 15.59 10.25 5.96
C ASP A 207 15.61 10.39 7.48
N MET A 208 16.58 9.77 8.16
CA MET A 208 16.79 9.95 9.61
C MET A 208 17.06 11.41 10.00
N PHE A 209 17.54 12.23 9.06
CA PHE A 209 17.82 13.66 9.28
C PHE A 209 16.75 14.58 8.71
N ARG A 210 15.68 14.02 8.12
CA ARG A 210 14.57 14.79 7.54
C ARG A 210 13.44 14.96 8.53
N LYS A 211 12.61 15.97 8.27
CA LYS A 211 11.39 16.24 9.03
C LYS A 211 10.19 15.72 8.25
N TYR A 212 9.28 15.06 8.95
CA TYR A 212 8.01 14.54 8.42
C TYR A 212 6.84 15.10 9.23
N PRO A 213 5.62 15.17 8.65
CA PRO A 213 4.42 15.56 9.39
C PRO A 213 4.22 14.63 10.60
N ARG A 214 3.87 15.19 11.75
CA ARG A 214 3.57 14.41 12.96
C ARG A 214 2.08 14.04 12.92
N ASP A 215 1.73 13.01 12.17
CA ASP A 215 0.42 12.38 12.28
C ASP A 215 0.60 10.99 12.92
N PRO A 216 -0.09 10.63 14.01
CA PRO A 216 -0.02 9.29 14.59
C PRO A 216 -0.35 8.16 13.59
N LEU A 217 -1.06 8.44 12.50
CA LEU A 217 -1.30 7.48 11.41
C LEU A 217 -0.09 7.33 10.45
N ILE A 218 0.66 8.42 10.21
CA ILE A 218 1.87 8.44 9.37
C ILE A 218 3.08 7.88 10.13
N VAL A 219 3.11 8.05 11.46
CA VAL A 219 4.11 7.42 12.33
C VAL A 219 4.03 5.89 12.23
N LEU A 220 2.87 5.29 11.97
CA LEU A 220 2.78 3.84 11.82
C LEU A 220 3.46 3.34 10.54
N ASP A 221 3.46 4.06 9.43
CA ASP A 221 4.17 3.61 8.21
C ASP A 221 5.67 3.91 8.23
N VAL A 222 6.07 4.99 8.89
CA VAL A 222 7.48 5.31 9.11
C VAL A 222 8.11 4.44 10.22
N TRP A 223 7.32 3.90 11.15
CA TRP A 223 7.79 3.17 12.36
C TRP A 223 7.15 1.79 12.63
N ARG A 224 6.41 1.17 11.69
CA ARG A 224 5.98 -0.26 11.81
C ARG A 224 7.13 -1.25 11.63
N GLU A 225 8.34 -0.76 11.41
CA GLU A 225 9.56 -1.55 11.18
C GLU A 225 10.57 -1.37 12.31
N GLU A 226 10.34 -2.04 13.45
CA GLU A 226 11.45 -2.50 14.27
C GLU A 226 11.90 -3.86 13.70
N PRO A 227 13.09 -3.99 13.10
CA PRO A 227 13.66 -5.31 12.89
C PRO A 227 13.90 -5.95 14.26
N LEU A 228 13.61 -7.25 14.38
CA LEU A 228 13.80 -8.13 15.56
C LEU A 228 15.24 -8.20 16.12
N LEU A 229 16.12 -7.24 15.79
CA LEU A 229 17.53 -7.22 16.18
C LEU A 229 17.84 -6.26 17.35
N ILE A 230 16.90 -5.41 17.80
CA ILE A 230 17.12 -4.53 18.98
C ILE A 230 16.40 -5.05 20.25
N GLN A 231 15.50 -6.02 20.15
CA GLN A 231 14.93 -6.68 21.35
C GLN A 231 15.89 -7.70 22.00
N ALA A 232 16.92 -8.16 21.28
CA ALA A 232 17.88 -9.12 21.82
C ALA A 232 18.88 -8.51 22.82
N SER A 233 19.10 -7.19 22.82
CA SER A 233 20.05 -6.53 23.73
C SER A 233 19.42 -6.07 25.04
N VAL A 234 18.10 -5.87 25.11
CA VAL A 234 17.41 -5.42 26.35
C VAL A 234 16.95 -6.59 27.23
N SER A 235 16.88 -7.82 26.71
CA SER A 235 16.57 -9.02 27.50
C SER A 235 17.81 -9.74 28.08
N ALA A 236 19.02 -9.42 27.63
CA ALA A 236 20.24 -10.05 28.12
C ALA A 236 20.79 -9.44 29.42
N GLU A 237 20.41 -8.20 29.78
CA GLU A 237 20.81 -7.55 31.04
C GLU A 237 19.81 -7.75 32.19
N ARG A 238 18.79 -8.60 32.01
CA ARG A 238 17.78 -8.90 33.04
C ARG A 238 17.70 -10.39 33.40
N ILE A 239 18.79 -11.15 33.20
CA ILE A 239 18.97 -12.52 33.73
C ILE A 239 20.41 -12.71 34.25
N THR A 240 20.89 -11.80 35.10
CA THR A 240 21.99 -12.07 36.05
C THR A 240 21.70 -11.30 37.34
N GLY A 241 20.67 -11.74 38.06
CA GLY A 241 20.20 -11.04 39.26
C GLY A 241 19.29 -11.90 40.12
N CYS A 242 19.67 -13.15 40.35
CA CYS A 242 19.06 -14.00 41.37
C CYS A 242 20.07 -15.06 41.81
N ARG A 243 20.91 -14.72 42.79
CA ARG A 243 21.28 -15.65 43.86
C ARG A 243 21.93 -14.87 45.00
N ASP A 244 21.52 -15.28 46.20
CA ASP A 244 22.22 -15.14 47.48
C ASP A 244 21.81 -13.97 48.39
N ASN A 245 20.80 -14.27 49.22
CA ASN A 245 20.67 -13.89 50.64
C ASN A 245 19.65 -14.88 51.23
N ALA A 246 19.77 -15.52 52.39
CA ALA A 246 20.79 -15.81 53.40
C ALA A 246 20.13 -16.93 54.29
N PRO A 247 20.73 -17.48 55.37
CA PRO A 247 20.83 -16.70 56.61
C PRO A 247 22.07 -16.97 57.49
N ASP A 248 22.38 -15.94 58.29
CA ASP A 248 22.86 -15.90 59.67
C ASP A 248 23.96 -16.87 60.15
N PHE A 249 25.15 -16.28 60.35
CA PHE A 249 25.78 -16.13 61.68
C PHE A 249 26.50 -14.78 61.78
#